data_AF-R4KP04-F1
#
_entry.id   AF-R4KP04-F1
#
_cell.length_a   1.000
_cell.length_b   1.000
_cell.length_c   1.000
_cell.angle_alpha   90.00
_cell.angle_beta   90.00
_cell.angle_gamma   90.00
#
_symmetry.space_group_name_H-M   'P 1'
#
loop_
_entity.id
_entity.type
_entity.pdbx_description
1 polymer ?
#
loop_
_entity_poly.entity_id
_entity_poly.type
_entity_poly.pdbx_seq_one_letter_code
_entity_poly.pdbx_strand_id
1 'polypeptide(L)'
;MPNIKSSTDLRNKYNEISTFCHESREPIFITKNGQGDLVVMSIETYEMLNGKLELYRLLDEGRAAVIGGRKRPLEDVMRDIRQEITDGKI
;
A
#
# COMPACT_ATOMS: atom_id res chain seq x y z
N MET A 1 8.57 -8.45 17.97
CA MET A 1 9.98 -8.55 17.50
C MET A 1 9.94 -8.98 16.04
N PRO A 2 10.85 -8.52 15.16
CA PRO A 2 10.84 -8.93 13.75
C PRO A 2 11.02 -10.44 13.63
N ASN A 3 10.16 -11.09 12.84
CA ASN A 3 10.31 -12.50 12.52
C ASN A 3 11.44 -12.65 11.50
N ILE A 4 12.55 -13.27 11.89
CA ILE A 4 13.76 -13.40 11.07
C ILE A 4 13.99 -14.87 10.74
N LYS A 5 14.22 -15.17 9.45
CA LYS A 5 14.53 -16.51 8.94
C LYS A 5 15.77 -16.48 8.04
N SER A 6 16.43 -17.62 7.86
CA SER A 6 17.54 -17.72 6.92
C SER A 6 17.04 -17.93 5.49
N SER A 7 17.86 -17.64 4.48
CA SER A 7 17.58 -18.00 3.08
C SER A 7 17.41 -19.52 2.90
N THR A 8 18.07 -20.32 3.74
CA THR A 8 17.91 -21.78 3.79
C THR A 8 16.53 -22.17 4.30
N ASP A 9 16.03 -21.52 5.35
CA ASP A 9 14.66 -21.72 5.82
C ASP A 9 13.64 -21.31 4.78
N LEU A 10 13.85 -20.19 4.07
CA LEU A 10 12.97 -19.78 2.98
C LEU A 10 12.84 -20.86 1.91
N ARG A 11 13.96 -21.48 1.51
CA ARG A 11 13.97 -22.57 0.54
C ARG A 11 13.27 -23.82 1.08
N ASN A 12 13.51 -24.19 2.33
CA ASN A 12 13.11 -25.48 2.88
C ASN A 12 11.71 -25.48 3.53
N LYS A 13 11.22 -24.32 3.95
CA LYS A 13 9.95 -24.14 4.68
C LYS A 13 9.04 -23.11 4.00
N TYR A 14 9.11 -23.03 2.67
CA TYR A 14 8.36 -22.05 1.89
C TYR A 14 6.87 -22.04 2.21
N ASN A 15 6.22 -23.22 2.29
CA ASN A 15 4.77 -23.30 2.54
C ASN A 15 4.39 -22.71 3.91
N GLU A 16 5.14 -23.02 4.97
CA GLU A 16 4.92 -22.46 6.31
C GLU A 16 5.08 -20.94 6.31
N ILE A 17 6.14 -20.44 5.65
CA ILE A 17 6.41 -19.01 5.51
C ILE A 17 5.30 -18.32 4.70
N SER A 18 4.87 -18.92 3.60
CA SER A 18 3.79 -18.42 2.75
C SER A 18 2.48 -18.33 3.53
N THR A 19 2.09 -19.41 4.20
CA THR A 19 0.90 -19.45 5.06
C THR A 19 0.96 -18.37 6.14
N PHE A 20 2.08 -18.25 6.85
CA PHE A 20 2.26 -17.19 7.85
C PHE A 20 2.06 -15.80 7.24
N CYS A 21 2.69 -15.50 6.11
CA CYS A 21 2.60 -14.19 5.46
C CYS A 21 1.15 -13.85 5.05
N HIS A 22 0.37 -14.82 4.58
CA HIS A 22 -1.04 -14.60 4.22
C HIS A 22 -1.95 -14.47 5.44
N GLU A 23 -1.77 -15.29 6.47
CA GLU A 23 -2.64 -15.32 7.65
C GLU A 23 -2.37 -14.16 8.62
N SER A 24 -1.11 -13.90 8.93
CA SER A 24 -0.72 -12.83 9.85
C SER A 24 -0.77 -11.45 9.22
N ARG A 25 -0.60 -11.36 7.89
CA ARG A 25 -0.32 -10.12 7.15
C ARG A 25 0.90 -9.38 7.70
N GLU A 26 1.86 -10.13 8.26
CA GLU A 26 3.12 -9.61 8.75
C GLU A 26 4.29 -10.04 7.86
N PRO A 27 5.31 -9.19 7.69
CA PRO A 27 6.50 -9.54 6.93
C PRO A 27 7.46 -10.45 7.72
N ILE A 28 8.20 -11.29 7.00
CA ILE A 28 9.36 -12.02 7.51
C ILE A 28 10.63 -11.44 6.89
N PHE A 29 11.62 -11.14 7.73
CA PHE A 29 12.95 -10.69 7.30
C PHE A 29 13.84 -11.90 7.03
N ILE A 30 14.48 -11.92 5.87
CA ILE A 30 15.35 -13.00 5.43
C ILE A 30 16.81 -12.56 5.58
N THR A 31 17.61 -13.45 6.16
CA THR A 31 19.05 -13.30 6.25
C THR A 31 19.78 -14.24 5.30
N LYS A 32 20.89 -13.76 4.75
CA LYS A 32 21.84 -14.53 3.95
C LYS A 32 23.21 -14.38 4.59
N ASN A 33 23.84 -15.49 4.96
CA ASN A 33 25.12 -15.51 5.69
C ASN A 33 25.12 -14.63 6.96
N GLY A 34 24.01 -14.62 7.70
CA GLY A 34 23.85 -13.85 8.94
C GLY A 34 23.58 -12.35 8.75
N GLN A 35 23.51 -11.86 7.51
CA GLN A 35 23.19 -10.46 7.20
C GLN A 35 21.78 -10.34 6.63
N GLY A 36 21.08 -9.24 6.93
CA GLY A 36 19.77 -8.96 6.35
C GLY A 36 19.85 -8.82 4.83
N ASP A 37 18.89 -9.40 4.10
CA ASP A 37 18.91 -9.50 2.64
C ASP A 37 17.55 -9.07 2.05
N LEU A 38 16.48 -9.78 2.41
CA LEU A 38 15.15 -9.58 1.83
C LEU A 38 14.05 -9.46 2.89
N VAL A 39 12.89 -8.98 2.47
CA VAL A 39 11.64 -9.07 3.23
C VAL A 39 10.64 -9.84 2.39
N VAL A 40 9.99 -10.84 2.99
CA VAL A 40 8.96 -11.65 2.35
C VAL A 40 7.62 -11.34 3.02
N MET A 41 6.60 -11.09 2.21
CA MET A 41 5.22 -10.86 2.64
C MET A 41 4.25 -11.34 1.56
N SER A 42 2.96 -11.42 1.87
CA SER A 42 1.96 -11.73 0.86
C SER A 42 1.79 -10.57 -0.13
N ILE A 43 1.30 -10.86 -1.34
CA ILE A 43 1.03 -9.82 -2.35
C ILE A 43 0.03 -8.80 -1.82
N GLU A 44 -1.03 -9.26 -1.14
CA GLU A 44 -2.06 -8.39 -0.57
C GLU A 44 -1.49 -7.45 0.50
N THR A 45 -0.54 -7.95 1.31
CA THR A 45 0.13 -7.14 2.33
C THR A 45 1.01 -6.06 1.70
N TYR A 46 1.74 -6.41 0.63
CA TYR A 46 2.56 -5.47 -0.14
C TYR A 46 1.71 -4.38 -0.80
N GLU A 47 0.64 -4.78 -1.50
CA GLU A 47 -0.28 -3.83 -2.16
C GLU A 47 -1.00 -2.93 -1.14
N MET A 48 -1.42 -3.47 0.00
CA MET A 48 -1.98 -2.67 1.08
C MET A 48 -1.00 -1.62 1.60
N LEU A 49 0.29 -1.97 1.77
CA LEU A 49 1.31 -1.04 2.23
C LEU A 49 1.53 0.09 1.20
N ASN A 50 1.63 -0.25 -0.08
CA ASN A 50 1.76 0.74 -1.15
C ASN A 50 0.54 1.65 -1.24
N GLY A 51 -0.66 1.08 -1.22
CA GLY A 51 -1.91 1.83 -1.24
C GLY A 51 -2.05 2.76 -0.03
N LYS A 52 -1.56 2.34 1.15
CA LYS A 52 -1.54 3.19 2.35
C LYS A 52 -0.61 4.39 2.20
N LEU A 53 0.57 4.21 1.62
CA LEU A 53 1.50 5.31 1.34
C LEU A 53 0.90 6.31 0.35
N GLU A 54 0.29 5.82 -0.72
CA GLU A 54 -0.37 6.67 -1.71
C GLU A 54 -1.56 7.42 -1.12
N LEU A 55 -2.37 6.76 -0.30
CA LEU A 55 -3.48 7.39 0.41
C LEU A 55 -2.96 8.54 1.31
N TYR A 56 -1.87 8.32 2.06
CA TYR A 56 -1.30 9.37 2.89
C TYR A 56 -0.80 10.55 2.08
N ARG A 57 -0.13 10.30 0.94
CA ARG A 57 0.27 11.36 0.00
C ARG A 57 -0.94 12.19 -0.46
N LEU A 58 -2.00 11.53 -0.92
CA LEU A 58 -3.23 12.20 -1.38
C LEU A 58 -3.93 13.00 -0.28
N LEU A 59 -3.96 12.47 0.94
CA LEU A 59 -4.54 13.17 2.10
C LEU A 59 -3.73 14.41 2.46
N ASP A 60 -2.39 14.33 2.43
CA ASP A 60 -1.52 15.47 2.71
C ASP A 60 -1.64 16.54 1.63
N GLU A 61 -1.73 16.16 0.36
CA GLU A 61 -2.00 17.08 -0.75
C GLU A 61 -3.36 17.77 -0.59
N GLY A 62 -4.40 17.02 -0.26
CA GLY A 62 -5.73 17.57 0.02
C GLY A 62 -5.73 18.55 1.19
N ARG A 63 -5.04 18.22 2.29
CA ARG A 63 -4.87 19.11 3.45
C ARG A 63 -4.14 20.40 3.08
N ALA A 64 -3.04 20.31 2.34
CA ALA A 64 -2.29 21.46 1.87
C ALA A 64 -3.12 22.35 0.91
N ALA A 65 -3.96 21.75 0.07
CA ALA A 65 -4.88 22.47 -0.80
C ALA A 65 -5.96 23.23 0.00
N VAL A 66 -6.53 22.60 1.03
CA VAL A 66 -7.51 23.25 1.92
C VAL A 66 -6.89 24.44 2.65
N ILE A 67 -5.69 24.28 3.22
CA ILE A 67 -4.95 25.36 3.90
C ILE A 67 -4.63 26.49 2.92
N GLY A 68 -4.18 26.14 1.71
CA GLY A 68 -3.84 27.10 0.66
C GLY A 68 -5.04 27.70 -0.08
N GLY A 69 -6.27 27.44 0.35
CA GLY A 69 -7.49 27.94 -0.30
C GLY A 69 -7.79 27.37 -1.69
N ARG A 70 -7.04 26.36 -2.16
CA ARG A 70 -7.24 25.67 -3.44
C ARG A 70 -8.36 24.62 -3.31
N LYS A 71 -9.58 25.10 -3.07
CA LYS A 71 -10.79 24.31 -2.88
C LYS A 71 -11.93 24.88 -3.71
N ARG A 72 -12.93 24.06 -4.01
CA ARG A 72 -14.16 24.50 -4.69
C ARG A 72 -15.39 23.97 -3.95
N PRO A 73 -16.54 24.65 -4.02
CA PRO A 73 -17.79 24.13 -3.48
C PRO A 73 -18.17 22.79 -4.11
N LEU A 74 -18.74 21.87 -3.31
CA LEU A 74 -19.16 20.56 -3.79
C LEU A 74 -20.21 20.66 -4.91
N GLU A 75 -21.12 21.62 -4.81
CA GLU A 75 -22.18 21.85 -5.80
C GLU A 75 -21.62 22.13 -7.20
N ASP A 76 -20.58 22.97 -7.29
CA ASP A 76 -19.93 23.28 -8.56
C ASP A 76 -19.23 22.04 -9.13
N VAL A 77 -18.52 21.27 -8.30
CA VAL A 77 -17.85 20.03 -8.73
C VAL A 77 -18.87 19.01 -9.25
N MET A 78 -19.97 18.81 -8.54
CA MET A 78 -21.01 17.85 -8.96
C MET A 78 -21.73 18.28 -10.24
N ARG A 79 -21.92 19.60 -10.44
CA ARG A 79 -22.45 20.13 -11.69
C ARG A 79 -21.51 19.82 -12.86
N ASP A 80 -20.22 20.10 -12.71
CA ASP A 80 -19.22 19.87 -13.75
C ASP A 80 -19.12 18.38 -14.13
N ILE A 81 -19.03 17.48 -13.14
CA ILE A 81 -18.95 16.02 -13.37
C ILE A 81 -20.18 15.51 -14.14
N ARG A 82 -21.39 15.94 -13.77
CA ARG A 82 -22.62 15.53 -14.47
C ARG A 82 -22.63 16.03 -15.91
N GLN A 83 -22.12 17.23 -16.15
CA GLN A 83 -21.99 17.77 -17.50
C GLN A 83 -21.00 16.95 -18.32
N GLU A 84 -19.84 16.59 -17.78
CA GLU A 84 -18.84 15.78 -18.48
C GLU A 84 -19.34 14.37 -18.84
N ILE A 85 -20.13 13.75 -17.96
CA ILE A 85 -20.82 12.47 -18.24
C ILE A 85 -21.84 12.65 -19.37
N THR A 86 -22.63 13.74 -19.33
CA THR A 86 -23.63 14.04 -20.37
C THR A 86 -22.98 14.30 -21.73
N ASP A 87 -21.82 14.96 -21.73
CA ASP A 87 -21.02 15.26 -22.91
C ASP A 87 -20.25 14.04 -23.44
N GLY A 88 -20.24 12.90 -22.72
CA GLY A 88 -19.49 11.69 -23.10
C GLY A 88 -17.96 11.85 -23.03
N LYS A 89 -17.46 12.78 -22.21
CA LYS A 89 -16.02 13.02 -22.00
C LYS A 89 -15.41 12.09 -20.94
N ILE A 90 -16.27 11.47 -20.13
CA ILE A 90 -15.96 10.47 -19.10
C ILE A 90 -16.95 9.33 -19.27
#